data_AF-A0A388Q3P1-F1
#
_entry.id   AF-A0A388Q3P1-F1
#
_cell.length_a   1.000
_cell.length_b   1.000
_cell.length_c   1.000
_cell.angle_alpha   90.00
_cell.angle_beta   90.00
_cell.angle_gamma   90.00
#
_symmetry.space_group_name_H-M   'P 1'
#
loop_
_entity.id
_entity.type
_entity.pdbx_description
1 polymer ?
#
loop_
_entity_poly.entity_id
_entity_poly.type
_entity_poly.pdbx_seq_one_letter_code
_entity_poly.pdbx_strand_id
1 'polypeptide(L)'
;MKTVIFNRKPEATDRLIEYAEGMKDKKGTTAAGPNNEWRKGNAEERLVHSLVHGITEFIDQDTEAARILYSKPLEVIEGPLMKGMNVVGDLFGSGKMFLPQVVKSARVMKKVWLT
;
A
#
# COMPACT_ATOMS: atom_id res chain seq x y z
N MET A 1 7.34 -3.83 -46.12
CA MET A 1 8.67 -4.46 -46.00
C MET A 1 9.78 -3.48 -46.42
N LYS A 2 10.06 -2.43 -45.62
CA LYS A 2 11.34 -1.66 -45.55
C LYS A 2 11.09 -0.29 -44.91
N THR A 3 11.37 -0.18 -43.61
CA THR A 3 11.92 1.01 -42.94
C THR A 3 12.20 0.58 -41.50
N VAL A 4 13.34 -0.09 -41.33
CA VAL A 4 13.87 -0.62 -40.06
C VAL A 4 15.32 -0.17 -39.85
N ILE A 5 15.73 0.98 -40.43
CA ILE A 5 17.16 1.32 -40.52
C ILE A 5 17.54 2.77 -40.23
N PHE A 6 16.68 3.65 -39.70
CA PHE A 6 17.15 4.95 -39.17
C PHE A 6 16.33 5.43 -37.98
N ASN A 7 16.93 5.27 -36.81
CA ASN A 7 16.58 5.83 -35.50
C ASN A 7 16.47 7.37 -35.58
N ARG A 8 15.28 7.91 -35.82
CA ARG A 8 15.05 9.37 -35.88
C ARG A 8 13.63 9.83 -35.56
N LYS A 9 12.94 9.17 -34.61
CA LYS A 9 11.76 9.74 -33.97
C LYS A 9 11.82 9.49 -32.45
N PRO A 10 12.10 10.51 -31.62
CA PRO A 10 12.06 10.40 -30.16
C PRO A 10 10.64 10.13 -29.62
N GLU A 11 9.62 10.36 -30.45
CA GLU A 11 8.19 10.25 -30.11
C GLU A 11 7.67 8.82 -29.88
N ALA A 12 8.48 7.79 -30.16
CA ALA A 12 8.09 6.39 -29.92
C ALA A 12 8.30 5.97 -28.46
N THR A 13 9.27 6.58 -27.77
CA THR A 13 9.54 6.31 -26.35
C THR A 13 8.44 6.92 -25.48
N ASP A 14 8.03 8.17 -25.77
CA ASP A 14 6.94 8.82 -25.06
C ASP A 14 5.61 8.07 -25.24
N ARG A 15 5.30 7.58 -26.45
CA ARG A 15 4.09 6.76 -26.65
C ARG A 15 4.12 5.41 -25.92
N LEU A 16 5.30 4.81 -25.75
CA LEU A 16 5.44 3.59 -24.95
C LEU A 16 5.34 3.89 -23.44
N ILE A 17 5.80 5.05 -22.99
CA ILE A 17 5.62 5.51 -21.61
C ILE A 17 4.15 5.82 -21.33
N GLU A 18 3.46 6.52 -22.24
CA GLU A 18 2.03 6.87 -22.11
C GLU A 18 1.14 5.61 -22.11
N TYR A 19 1.49 4.59 -22.91
CA TYR A 19 0.79 3.29 -22.88
C TYR A 19 1.16 2.45 -21.64
N ALA A 20 2.38 2.56 -21.13
CA ALA A 20 2.80 1.92 -19.88
C ALA A 20 2.19 2.59 -18.64
N GLU A 21 1.93 3.90 -18.68
CA GLU A 21 1.13 4.60 -17.67
C GLU A 21 -0.33 4.16 -17.76
N GLY A 22 -0.91 4.10 -18.97
CA GLY A 22 -2.28 3.62 -19.18
C GLY A 22 -2.53 2.15 -18.79
N MET A 23 -1.50 1.29 -18.82
CA MET A 23 -1.58 -0.10 -18.35
C MET A 23 -1.16 -0.30 -16.88
N LYS A 24 -0.30 0.57 -16.31
CA LYS A 24 -0.06 0.59 -14.86
C LYS A 24 -1.30 1.03 -14.09
N ASP A 25 -2.13 1.89 -14.68
CA ASP A 25 -3.43 2.27 -14.12
C ASP A 25 -4.46 1.13 -14.12
N LYS A 26 -4.26 0.08 -14.94
CA LYS A 26 -5.17 -1.08 -15.01
C LYS A 26 -4.63 -2.36 -14.35
N LYS A 27 -3.40 -2.37 -13.86
CA LYS A 27 -2.79 -3.59 -13.28
C LYS A 27 -1.79 -3.26 -12.17
N GLY A 28 -2.22 -2.49 -11.17
CA GLY A 28 -1.29 -2.09 -10.10
C GLY A 28 -1.90 -1.51 -8.84
N THR A 29 -3.18 -1.15 -8.84
CA THR A 29 -3.89 -0.76 -7.63
C THR A 29 -5.30 -1.24 -7.81
N THR A 30 -5.72 -2.22 -7.03
CA THR A 30 -7.12 -2.28 -6.61
C THR A 30 -7.35 -0.99 -5.84
N ALA A 31 -7.53 0.11 -6.57
CA ALA A 31 -8.23 1.27 -6.09
C ALA A 31 -9.65 0.74 -5.92
N ALA A 32 -9.88 0.11 -4.77
CA ALA A 32 -11.20 0.04 -4.22
C ALA A 32 -11.65 1.50 -4.21
N GLY A 33 -12.48 1.86 -5.21
CA GLY A 33 -13.28 3.08 -5.18
C GLY A 33 -13.96 3.18 -3.81
N PRO A 34 -14.41 4.38 -3.42
CA PRO A 34 -14.53 4.90 -2.05
C PRO A 34 -15.43 4.07 -1.12
N ASN A 35 -15.01 2.85 -0.85
CA ASN A 35 -15.67 1.94 0.05
C ASN A 35 -15.02 2.20 1.40
N ASN A 36 -15.35 3.35 1.98
CA ASN A 36 -15.01 3.73 3.36
C ASN A 36 -15.68 2.80 4.39
N GLU A 37 -16.06 1.58 4.01
CA GLU A 37 -16.60 0.57 4.91
C GLU A 37 -15.55 0.14 5.93
N TRP A 38 -14.28 0.00 5.52
CA TRP A 38 -13.17 -0.29 6.45
C TRP A 38 -12.95 0.83 7.48
N ARG A 39 -13.39 2.06 7.19
CA ARG A 39 -13.35 3.18 8.14
C ARG A 39 -14.42 3.15 9.21
N LYS A 40 -15.48 2.37 9.04
CA LYS A 40 -16.52 2.18 10.06
C LYS A 40 -16.08 1.22 11.17
N GLY A 41 -15.00 0.46 10.95
CA GLY A 41 -14.41 -0.43 11.94
C GLY A 41 -13.57 0.30 12.99
N ASN A 42 -12.98 -0.46 13.91
CA ASN A 42 -12.16 0.07 14.99
C ASN A 42 -10.85 0.68 14.46
N ALA A 43 -10.22 1.56 15.25
CA ALA A 43 -8.92 2.16 14.90
C ALA A 43 -7.86 1.08 14.60
N GLU A 44 -7.87 -0.03 15.34
CA GLU A 44 -6.99 -1.18 15.10
C GLU A 44 -7.20 -1.83 13.73
N GLU A 45 -8.46 -2.07 13.34
CA GLU A 45 -8.79 -2.70 12.07
C GLU A 45 -8.43 -1.80 10.89
N ARG A 46 -8.61 -0.49 11.06
CA ARG A 46 -8.20 0.53 10.09
C ARG A 46 -6.68 0.58 9.90
N LEU A 47 -5.92 0.48 10.98
CA LEU A 47 -4.45 0.38 10.93
C LEU A 47 -4.01 -0.90 10.21
N VAL A 48 -4.59 -2.04 10.54
CA VAL A 48 -4.31 -3.33 9.88
C VAL A 48 -4.62 -3.25 8.39
N HIS A 49 -5.78 -2.73 8.02
CA HIS A 49 -6.18 -2.55 6.63
C HIS A 49 -5.20 -1.64 5.87
N SER A 50 -4.80 -0.53 6.50
CA SER A 50 -3.83 0.42 5.93
C SER A 50 -2.46 -0.22 5.74
N LEU A 51 -2.01 -1.08 6.66
CA LEU A 51 -0.77 -1.83 6.52
C LEU A 51 -0.83 -2.83 5.36
N VAL A 52 -1.90 -3.64 5.27
CA VAL A 52 -2.06 -4.65 4.21
C VAL A 52 -2.14 -4.01 2.82
N HIS A 53 -2.84 -2.88 2.71
CA HIS A 53 -3.01 -2.19 1.43
C HIS A 53 -1.92 -1.15 1.13
N GLY A 54 -1.04 -0.85 2.10
CA GLY A 54 0.02 0.14 1.94
C GLY A 54 -0.48 1.59 1.89
N ILE A 55 -1.56 1.92 2.60
CA ILE A 55 -2.20 3.24 2.62
C ILE A 55 -1.49 4.14 3.64
N THR A 56 -0.97 5.27 3.19
CA THR A 56 -0.25 6.24 4.06
C THR A 56 -1.04 7.50 4.42
N GLU A 57 -2.19 7.72 3.79
CA GLU A 57 -2.97 8.97 3.93
C GLU A 57 -3.66 9.13 5.29
N PHE A 58 -4.07 8.02 5.91
CA PHE A 58 -4.89 8.03 7.13
C PHE A 58 -4.17 7.46 8.34
N ILE A 59 -2.90 7.08 8.14
CA ILE A 59 -2.10 6.39 9.14
C ILE A 59 -1.86 7.25 10.37
N ASP A 60 -1.64 8.56 10.19
CA ASP A 60 -1.39 9.50 11.29
C ASP A 60 -2.64 9.68 12.15
N GLN A 61 -3.83 9.82 11.52
CA GLN A 61 -5.12 9.92 12.24
C GLN A 61 -5.48 8.63 12.98
N ASP A 62 -5.28 7.47 12.34
CA ASP A 62 -5.60 6.17 12.93
C ASP A 62 -4.63 5.82 14.06
N THR A 63 -3.35 6.22 13.94
CA THR A 63 -2.34 6.05 14.98
C THR A 63 -2.66 6.95 16.18
N GLU A 64 -3.08 8.19 15.95
CA GLU A 64 -3.48 9.09 17.03
C GLU A 64 -4.75 8.62 17.74
N ALA A 65 -5.74 8.13 16.99
CA ALA A 65 -6.94 7.52 17.56
C ALA A 65 -6.60 6.27 18.40
N ALA A 66 -5.68 5.42 17.93
CA ALA A 66 -5.17 4.29 18.70
C ALA A 66 -4.39 4.76 19.95
N ARG A 67 -3.56 5.80 19.83
CA ARG A 67 -2.80 6.37 20.95
C ARG A 67 -3.70 6.93 22.05
N ILE A 68 -4.90 7.40 21.73
CA ILE A 68 -5.89 7.81 22.74
C ILE A 68 -6.51 6.58 23.43
N LEU A 69 -6.71 5.49 22.67
CA LEU A 69 -7.27 4.24 23.19
C LEU A 69 -6.29 3.48 24.10
N TYR A 70 -4.99 3.53 23.79
CA TYR A 70 -3.95 2.80 24.52
C TYR A 70 -3.12 3.73 25.40
N SER A 71 -2.90 3.33 26.66
CA SER A 71 -2.12 4.13 27.61
C SER A 71 -0.63 4.20 27.28
N LYS A 72 -0.11 3.21 26.54
CA LYS A 72 1.30 3.15 26.13
C LYS A 72 1.42 3.07 24.61
N PRO A 73 2.29 3.88 23.98
CA PRO A 73 2.58 3.77 22.55
C PRO A 73 3.04 2.37 22.13
N LEU A 74 3.72 1.65 23.04
CA LEU A 74 4.21 0.30 22.81
C LEU A 74 3.06 -0.69 22.53
N GLU A 75 1.92 -0.54 23.20
CA GLU A 75 0.76 -1.44 23.05
C GLU A 75 0.11 -1.31 21.67
N VAL A 76 0.20 -0.12 21.06
CA VAL A 76 -0.25 0.09 19.67
C VAL A 76 0.67 -0.68 18.70
N ILE A 77 1.96 -0.76 18.98
CA ILE A 77 2.92 -1.48 18.13
C ILE A 77 2.77 -3.00 18.33
N GLU A 78 2.65 -3.45 19.57
CA GLU A 78 2.51 -4.88 19.91
C GLU A 78 1.13 -5.45 19.57
N GLY A 79 0.09 -4.62 19.50
CA GLY A 79 -1.27 -5.02 19.16
C GLY A 79 -1.57 -4.91 17.66
N PRO A 80 -2.15 -3.79 17.19
CA PRO A 80 -2.64 -3.65 15.82
C PRO A 80 -1.55 -3.79 14.76
N LEU A 81 -0.32 -3.29 15.00
CA LEU A 81 0.75 -3.39 14.00
C LEU A 81 1.26 -4.83 13.83
N MET A 82 1.52 -5.55 14.93
CA MET A 82 1.89 -6.97 14.89
C MET A 82 0.80 -7.82 14.24
N LYS A 83 -0.47 -7.56 14.58
CA LYS A 83 -1.60 -8.25 13.95
C LYS A 83 -1.66 -8.00 12.45
N GLY A 84 -1.40 -6.76 12.02
CA GLY A 84 -1.28 -6.40 10.61
C GLY A 84 -0.14 -7.12 9.91
N MET A 85 1.03 -7.24 10.56
CA MET A 85 2.18 -7.94 9.99
C MET A 85 1.96 -9.46 9.87
N ASN A 86 1.27 -10.08 10.83
CA ASN A 86 0.89 -11.48 10.73
C ASN A 86 -0.01 -11.74 9.51
N VAL A 87 -1.00 -10.88 9.26
CA VAL A 87 -1.86 -10.98 8.07
C VAL A 87 -1.06 -10.81 6.79
N VAL A 88 -0.12 -9.85 6.74
CA VAL A 88 0.80 -9.68 5.60
C VAL A 88 1.66 -10.94 5.40
N GLY A 89 2.16 -11.54 6.48
CA GLY A 89 2.93 -12.78 6.47
C GLY A 89 2.13 -13.98 5.95
N ASP A 90 0.89 -14.15 6.39
CA ASP A 90 -0.01 -15.21 5.92
C ASP A 90 -0.39 -15.03 4.45
N LEU A 91 -0.65 -13.78 4.02
CA LEU A 91 -0.93 -13.46 2.62
C LEU A 91 0.28 -13.69 1.72
N PHE A 92 1.48 -13.40 2.22
CA PHE A 92 2.73 -13.69 1.52
C PHE A 92 3.01 -15.20 1.45
N GLY A 93 2.87 -15.92 2.57
CA GLY A 93 3.07 -17.37 2.65
C GLY A 93 2.07 -18.19 1.83
N SER A 94 0.85 -17.67 1.66
CA SER A 94 -0.18 -18.26 0.79
C SER A 94 -0.05 -17.87 -0.70
N GLY A 95 0.97 -17.06 -1.06
CA GLY A 95 1.19 -16.60 -2.44
C GLY A 95 0.17 -15.59 -2.96
N LYS A 96 -0.65 -15.01 -2.07
CA LYS A 96 -1.68 -14.00 -2.40
C LYS A 96 -1.13 -12.56 -2.40
N MET A 97 0.08 -12.36 -1.87
CA MET A 97 0.74 -11.06 -1.81
C MET A 97 2.18 -11.15 -2.34
N PHE A 98 2.59 -10.16 -3.14
CA PHE A 98 3.92 -10.11 -3.77
C PHE A 98 4.92 -9.29 -2.96
N LEU A 99 6.23 -9.55 -3.13
CA LEU A 99 7.31 -8.80 -2.47
C LEU A 99 7.17 -7.26 -2.55
N PRO A 100 6.81 -6.65 -3.70
CA PRO A 100 6.63 -5.20 -3.78
C PRO A 100 5.52 -4.66 -2.87
N GLN A 101 4.48 -5.46 -2.60
CA GLN A 101 3.43 -5.08 -1.66
C GLN A 101 3.91 -5.18 -0.21
N VAL A 102 4.64 -6.25 0.13
CA VAL A 102 5.25 -6.40 1.46
C VAL A 102 6.18 -5.23 1.79
N VAL A 103 7.01 -4.80 0.82
CA VAL A 103 7.89 -3.64 1.01
C VAL A 103 7.11 -2.33 1.19
N LYS A 104 5.98 -2.15 0.48
CA LYS A 104 5.09 -0.99 0.71
C LYS A 104 4.50 -1.02 2.13
N SER A 105 4.02 -2.17 2.60
CA SER A 105 3.49 -2.35 3.96
C SER A 105 4.54 -2.05 5.04
N ALA A 106 5.77 -2.53 4.85
CA ALA A 106 6.89 -2.23 5.74
C ALA A 106 7.19 -0.72 5.82
N ARG A 107 7.01 0.01 4.71
CA ARG A 107 7.19 1.47 4.70
C ARG A 107 6.12 2.19 5.51
N VAL A 108 4.87 1.73 5.44
CA VAL A 108 3.77 2.27 6.27
C VAL A 108 4.07 2.01 7.75
N MET A 109 4.49 0.80 8.10
CA MET A 109 4.90 0.45 9.47
C MET A 109 5.99 1.38 9.99
N LYS A 110 7.04 1.61 9.19
CA LYS A 110 8.13 2.51 9.59
C LYS A 110 7.64 3.94 9.83
N LYS A 111 6.64 4.41 9.06
CA LYS A 111 6.05 5.74 9.25
C LYS A 111 5.27 5.83 10.58
N VAL A 112 4.46 4.83 10.91
CA VAL A 112 3.75 4.77 12.20
C VAL A 112 4.72 4.84 13.38
N TRP A 113 5.87 4.18 13.25
CA TRP A 113 6.87 4.12 14.33
C TRP A 113 7.59 5.45 14.57
N LEU A 114 7.55 6.36 13.59
CA LEU A 114 8.23 7.66 13.63
C LEU A 114 7.31 8.83 14.02
N THR A 115 6.00 8.64 13.95
CA THR A 115 4.96 9.60 14.36
C THR A 115 4.60 9.37 15.84
#